data_AF-A0AAC9YA28-F1
#
_entry.id   AF-A0AAC9YA28-F1
#
_cell.length_a   1.000
_cell.length_b   1.000
_cell.length_c   1.000
_cell.angle_alpha   90.00
_cell.angle_beta   90.00
_cell.angle_gamma   90.00
#
_symmetry.space_group_name_H-M   'P 1'
#
loop_
_entity.id
_entity.type
_entity.pdbx_description
1 polymer ?
#
loop_
_entity_poly.entity_id
_entity_poly.type
_entity_poly.pdbx_seq_one_letter_code
_entity_poly.pdbx_strand_id
1 'polypeptide(L)' 'MSSQSLKVQIIQKAWKDESFKKQLLADPKAAIKEAFGVELPDDIQLTAVAEADKHFYLVVPPNPEDSVDAAGNVELVW' A
#
# COMPACT_ATOMS: atom_id res chain seq x y z
N MET A 1 12.45 1.17 12.60
CA MET A 1 12.55 0.76 11.18
C MET A 1 11.41 1.44 10.44
N SER A 2 11.70 2.50 9.69
CA SER A 2 10.70 3.44 9.17
C SER A 2 9.87 2.81 8.04
N SER A 3 8.54 2.96 8.09
CA SER A 3 7.57 2.36 7.16
C SER A 3 7.81 2.65 5.67
N GLN A 4 8.60 3.69 5.34
CA GLN A 4 9.03 4.00 3.97
C GLN A 4 9.92 2.92 3.34
N SER A 5 10.73 2.21 4.13
CA SER A 5 11.66 1.22 3.57
C SER A 5 10.95 -0.02 3.03
N LEU A 6 9.83 -0.42 3.63
CA LEU A 6 9.04 -1.57 3.20
C LEU A 6 8.36 -1.31 1.85
N LYS A 7 7.77 -0.11 1.67
CA LYS A 7 7.14 0.29 0.41
C LYS A 7 8.12 0.17 -0.76
N VAL A 8 9.32 0.72 -0.60
CA VAL A 8 10.36 0.69 -1.64
C VAL A 8 10.78 -0.75 -1.96
N GLN A 9 10.93 -1.61 -0.96
CA GLN A 9 11.28 -3.01 -1.17
C GLN A 9 10.18 -3.79 -1.91
N ILE A 10 8.91 -3.55 -1.59
CA ILE A 10 7.77 -4.16 -2.30
C ILE A 10 7.80 -3.75 -3.78
N ILE A 11 7.98 -2.46 -4.08
CA ILE A 11 8.06 -1.94 -5.45
C ILE A 11 9.24 -2.56 -6.20
N GLN A 12 10.42 -2.59 -5.59
CA GLN A 12 11.60 -3.19 -6.21
C GLN A 12 11.41 -4.69 -6.49
N LYS A 13 10.77 -5.43 -5.58
CA LYS A 13 10.45 -6.84 -5.81
C LYS A 13 9.44 -7.00 -6.95
N ALA A 14 8.41 -6.14 -7.02
CA ALA A 14 7.44 -6.15 -8.13
C ALA A 14 8.05 -5.81 -9.49
N TRP A 15 9.14 -5.03 -9.55
CA TRP A 15 9.87 -4.83 -10.80
C TRP A 15 10.79 -5.99 -11.17
N LYS A 16 11.38 -6.67 -10.19
CA LYS A 16 12.28 -7.81 -10.43
C LYS A 16 11.56 -9.12 -10.68
N ASP A 17 10.36 -9.27 -10.15
CA ASP A 17 9.58 -10.51 -10.15
C ASP A 17 8.17 -10.22 -10.66
N GLU A 18 7.92 -10.58 -11.92
CA GLU A 18 6.61 -10.41 -12.56
C GLU A 18 5.53 -11.29 -11.93
N SER A 19 5.88 -12.44 -11.34
CA SER A 19 4.93 -13.30 -10.63
C SER A 19 4.48 -12.61 -9.35
N PHE A 20 5.43 -12.04 -8.59
CA PHE A 20 5.12 -11.21 -7.43
C PHE A 20 4.30 -9.98 -7.82
N LYS A 21 4.60 -9.31 -8.94
CA LYS A 21 3.79 -8.19 -9.43
C LYS A 21 2.34 -8.59 -9.69
N LYS A 22 2.11 -9.71 -10.39
CA LYS A 22 0.76 -10.22 -10.65
C LYS A 22 0.05 -10.56 -9.34
N GLN A 23 0.74 -11.19 -8.41
CA GLN A 23 0.18 -11.54 -7.12
C GLN A 23 -0.13 -10.30 -6.28
N LEU A 24 0.75 -9.30 -6.27
CA LEU A 24 0.53 -8.03 -5.58
C LEU A 24 -0.69 -7.28 -6.13
N LEU A 25 -0.91 -7.32 -7.45
CA LEU A 25 -2.08 -6.72 -8.09
C LEU A 25 -3.39 -7.48 -7.83
N ALA A 26 -3.31 -8.80 -7.65
CA ALA A 26 -4.47 -9.64 -7.35
C ALA A 26 -4.82 -9.63 -5.87
N ASP A 27 -3.83 -9.82 -5.00
CA ASP A 27 -3.94 -9.85 -3.55
C ASP A 27 -2.67 -9.27 -2.90
N PRO A 28 -2.66 -7.95 -2.64
CA PRO A 28 -1.49 -7.31 -2.06
C PRO A 28 -1.23 -7.73 -0.62
N LYS A 29 -2.26 -8.12 0.14
CA LYS A 29 -2.08 -8.59 1.53
C LYS A 29 -1.34 -9.92 1.54
N ALA A 30 -1.80 -10.88 0.74
CA ALA A 30 -1.15 -12.19 0.63
C ALA A 30 0.28 -12.05 0.11
N ALA A 31 0.50 -11.24 -0.94
CA ALA A 31 1.83 -11.01 -1.49
C ALA A 31 2.81 -10.42 -0.45
N ILE A 32 2.38 -9.41 0.32
CA ILE A 32 3.21 -8.80 1.36
C ILE A 32 3.49 -9.79 2.50
N LYS A 33 2.47 -10.56 2.92
CA LYS A 33 2.62 -11.60 3.94
C LYS A 33 3.62 -12.68 3.53
N GLU A 34 3.53 -13.18 2.30
CA GLU A 34 4.43 -14.22 1.80
C GLU A 34 5.85 -13.70 1.56
N ALA A 35 6.01 -12.47 1.06
CA ALA A 35 7.32 -11.94 0.69
C ALA A 35 8.08 -11.31 1.87
N PHE A 36 7.37 -10.69 2.81
CA PHE A 36 7.97 -9.90 3.90
C PHE A 36 7.56 -10.39 5.29
N GLY A 37 6.63 -11.34 5.41
CA GLY A 37 6.12 -11.80 6.71
C GLY A 37 5.29 -10.75 7.45
N VAL A 38 4.82 -9.71 6.75
CA VAL A 38 4.05 -8.61 7.34
C VAL A 38 2.57 -8.89 7.17
N GLU A 39 1.86 -8.99 8.29
CA GLU A 39 0.40 -9.15 8.30
C GLU A 39 -0.26 -7.78 8.42
N LEU A 40 -1.09 -7.44 7.43
CA LEU A 40 -1.92 -6.24 7.45
C LEU A 40 -3.23 -6.58 8.15
N PRO A 41 -3.73 -5.73 9.07
CA PRO A 41 -5.01 -5.96 9.74
C PRO A 41 -6.15 -6.10 8.73
N ASP A 42 -7.16 -6.92 9.08
CA ASP A 42 -8.35 -7.13 8.24
C ASP A 42 -9.14 -5.84 8.00
N ASP A 43 -9.11 -4.92 8.96
CA ASP A 43 -9.78 -3.61 8.92
C ASP A 43 -9.24 -2.70 7.80
N ILE A 44 -8.02 -2.95 7.31
CA ILE A 44 -7.39 -2.14 6.27
C ILE A 44 -7.53 -2.85 4.93
N GLN A 45 -8.26 -2.27 3.98
CA GLN A 45 -8.29 -2.75 2.61
C GLN A 45 -7.15 -2.14 1.80
N LEU A 46 -6.12 -2.94 1.48
CA LEU A 46 -5.02 -2.52 0.62
C LEU A 46 -5.35 -2.88 -0.83
N THR A 47 -5.28 -1.90 -1.74
CA THR A 47 -5.39 -2.12 -3.18
C THR A 47 -4.08 -1.69 -3.83
N ALA A 48 -3.40 -2.60 -4.52
CA ALA A 48 -2.23 -2.27 -5.31
C ALA A 48 -2.64 -2.03 -6.75
N VAL A 49 -2.17 -0.93 -7.33
CA VAL A 49 -2.40 -0.63 -8.73
C VAL A 49 -1.06 -0.40 -9.42
N ALA A 50 -0.87 -1.02 -10.58
CA ALA A 50 0.31 -0.80 -11.38
C ALA A 50 0.09 0.46 -12.21
N GLU A 51 0.97 1.44 -12.02
CA GLU A 51 1.01 2.60 -12.89
C GLU A 51 1.41 2.18 -14.30
N ALA A 52 0.62 2.61 -15.28
CA ALA A 52 0.90 2.47 -16.70
C ALA A 52 0.95 3.87 -17.32
N ASP A 53 1.73 4.07 -18.38
CA ASP A 53 2.10 5.36 -19.02
C ASP A 53 0.96 6.36 -19.33
N LYS A 54 -0.31 5.98 -19.17
CA LYS A 54 -1.48 6.84 -19.42
C LYS A 54 -2.51 6.85 -18.28
N HIS A 55 -2.19 6.34 -17.10
CA HIS A 55 -3.09 6.35 -15.95
C HIS A 55 -2.58 7.28 -14.85
N PHE A 56 -3.41 8.25 -14.47
CA PHE A 56 -3.18 9.08 -13.30
C PHE A 56 -4.03 8.55 -12.14
N TYR A 57 -3.40 8.34 -10.99
CA TYR A 57 -4.08 7.95 -9.76
C TYR A 57 -4.19 9.15 -8.85
N LEU A 58 -5.41 9.45 -8.40
CA LEU A 58 -5.66 10.46 -7.38
C LEU A 58 -6.17 9.74 -6.14
N VAL A 59 -5.44 9.86 -5.03
CA VAL A 59 -5.88 9.35 -3.74
C VAL A 59 -6.65 10.46 -3.04
N VAL A 60 -7.94 10.22 -2.82
CA VAL A 60 -8.78 11.12 -2.03
C VAL A 60 -8.88 10.53 -0.62
N PRO A 61 -8.33 11.18 0.41
CA PRO A 61 -8.44 10.71 1.79
C PRO A 61 -9.90 10.76 2.26
N PRO A 62 -10.27 9.94 3.27
CA PRO A 62 -11.58 10.05 3.91
C PRO A 62 -11.78 11.46 4.49
N ASN A 63 -13.03 11.87 4.62
CA ASN A 63 -13.37 13.20 5.13
C ASN A 63 -12.73 13.37 6.52
N PRO A 64 -11.95 14.44 6.77
CA PRO A 64 -11.25 14.62 8.05
C PRO A 64 -12.15 14.63 9.29
N GLU A 65 -13.45 14.87 9.13
CA GLU A 65 -14.44 14.76 10.21
C GLU A 65 -14.74 13.31 10.62
N ASP A 66 -14.47 12.33 9.75
CA ASP A 66 -14.68 10.90 9.99
C ASP A 66 -13.38 10.20 10.42
N SER A 67 -12.22 10.81 10.14
CA SER A 67 -10.89 10.30 10.50
C SER A 67 -10.24 11.19 11.58
N VAL A 68 -10.79 11.16 12.78
CA VAL A 68 -10.04 11.55 13.98
C VAL A 68 -9.25 10.34 14.47
N ASP A 69 -7.93 10.40 14.47
CA ASP A 69 -7.18 9.56 15.38
C ASP A 69 -7.37 10.10 16.81
N ALA A 70 -7.15 9.26 17.82
CA ALA A 70 -7.29 9.67 19.23
C ALA A 70 -6.29 10.77 19.67
N ALA A 71 -5.53 11.36 18.73
CA ALA A 71 -4.55 12.43 18.94
C ALA A 71 -4.86 13.72 18.17
N GLY A 72 -5.89 13.77 17.32
CA GLY A 72 -6.35 15.00 16.65
C GLY A 72 -5.37 15.57 15.63
N ASN A 73 -4.47 14.76 15.07
CA ASN A 73 -3.50 15.22 14.08
C ASN A 73 -3.91 14.81 12.68
N VAL A 74 -4.22 15.79 11.82
CA VAL A 74 -4.34 15.60 10.37
C VAL A 74 -2.95 15.41 9.77
N GLU A 75 -2.42 14.20 9.85
CA GLU A 75 -1.23 13.80 9.09
C GLU A 75 -1.63 13.60 7.62
N LEU A 76 -1.61 14.69 6.85
CA LEU A 76 -1.55 14.63 5.39
C LEU A 76 -0.20 14.05 5.00
N VAL A 77 -0.07 12.72 5.01
CA VAL A 77 1.12 12.03 4.54
C VAL A 77 0.97 11.72 3.05
N TRP A 78 1.62 12.52 2.21
CA TRP A 78 2.07 12.07 0.90
C TRP A 78 3.27 11.12 1.09
#